data_AF-A0A2G5DS15-F1
#
_entry.id   AF-A0A2G5DS15-F1
#
_cell.length_a   1.000
_cell.length_b   1.000
_cell.length_c   1.000
_cell.angle_alpha   90.00
_cell.angle_beta   90.00
_cell.angle_gamma   90.00
#
_symmetry.space_group_name_H-M   'P 1'
#
loop_
_entity.id
_entity.type
_entity.pdbx_description
1 polymer ?
#
loop_
_entity_poly.entity_id
_entity_poly.type
_entity_poly.pdbx_seq_one_letter_code
_entity_poly.pdbx_strand_id
1 'polypeptide(L)'
;MARACAVGIVTAIASATLGAEHVYADGPLNFNPFLRSSKPPPPPPPSPQTSSPMPPPPSTEIGKDDLTSRVRNDQPRTSTAGFDPDALERGVQCLKEIEKSPEPKKVFEILKKQEETRQKGLEARKAEFEAARAQSEIHKQQIAYEEQKKLTKQQAEANSQLARYNDELAKKRMQLEHESQRARNQELVKLQEESSIRLEQQRLMIEAEILAQKLKTEEKRAEIERENTRIKALAEAEANAREKKLSEEVDMRRKLAELAASKERVELAINMIFKHIGDGVKLILTDKNKLMVAVGGVTALAAGVYTTREGAKVIWGYVDRILGQPSLIRESSRGKYPWSRIFSSGMSTLSTSKGSSSTKGFGDVILNPSLQKRVEHLARATKNTKSHQAPFRNMLFYGPPGTGKTMAARELAQQSGLEYALMTGGDVAPLGPKAVTKIHELFDWSKRSRKGLLLFIDEADAFLNERNKTYMSEAQRSALNALLYRTGDQSKDIVLALATNRPGDLDSAVSDRIDEVLEFPLPGEEERFKLLKLYLNKYIENAGAKKSSWWPFSKQTQKKIELKGLSDEILQEVAVKTEGFSGREIAKLMASVQAAVYGSQDCVLDSNLFREVVDYKVAEHQQRRKFSASKGDGL
;
A
#
# COMPACT_ATOMS: atom_id res chain seq x y z
N MET A 1 25.14 37.43 50.01
CA MET A 1 25.08 38.03 48.66
C MET A 1 24.08 37.23 47.84
N ALA A 2 22.76 37.40 48.00
CA ALA A 2 21.92 38.52 47.58
C ALA A 2 21.84 38.68 46.04
N ARG A 3 20.70 38.25 45.49
CA ARG A 3 19.97 38.75 44.31
C ARG A 3 20.69 38.78 42.95
N ALA A 4 20.24 37.92 42.02
CA ALA A 4 19.67 38.30 40.72
C ALA A 4 19.74 37.12 39.74
N CYS A 5 18.58 36.61 39.29
CA CYS A 5 18.33 36.11 37.93
C CYS A 5 16.88 35.60 37.86
N ALA A 6 15.95 36.56 37.88
CA ALA A 6 14.55 36.37 37.55
C ALA A 6 14.04 37.67 36.92
N VAL A 7 14.21 37.84 35.60
CA VAL A 7 13.41 38.74 34.74
C VAL A 7 13.54 38.23 33.30
N GLY A 8 12.42 38.02 32.62
CA GLY A 8 12.40 37.72 31.19
C GLY A 8 11.10 37.09 30.67
N ILE A 9 9.93 37.54 31.15
CA ILE A 9 8.64 37.29 30.48
C ILE A 9 8.23 38.62 29.82
N VAL A 10 7.54 38.50 28.67
CA VAL A 10 6.85 39.53 27.86
C VAL A 10 7.65 40.01 26.64
N THR A 11 7.46 39.33 25.50
CA THR A 11 6.79 39.84 24.27
C THR A 11 7.05 38.89 23.08
N ALA A 12 6.03 38.15 22.65
CA ALA A 12 5.93 37.60 21.29
C ALA A 12 4.46 37.28 20.99
N ILE A 13 3.63 38.32 20.90
CA ILE A 13 2.32 38.26 20.25
C ILE A 13 2.40 39.21 19.05
N ALA A 14 2.64 38.66 17.86
CA ALA A 14 2.21 39.23 16.59
C ALA A 14 2.47 38.22 15.46
N SER A 15 1.43 38.02 14.64
CA SER A 15 1.50 37.53 13.25
C SER A 15 1.54 36.01 13.03
N ALA A 16 0.39 35.35 13.22
CA ALA A 16 0.03 34.16 12.45
C ALA A 16 -1.49 34.15 12.20
N THR A 17 -1.95 35.03 11.32
CA THR A 17 -3.31 34.99 10.76
C THR A 17 -3.22 35.05 9.24
N LEU A 18 -3.10 33.90 8.58
CA LEU A 18 -3.45 33.75 7.17
C LEU A 18 -3.95 32.32 6.88
N GLY A 19 -5.24 32.25 6.52
CA GLY A 19 -5.76 31.36 5.47
C GLY A 19 -5.90 29.88 5.79
N ALA A 20 -7.00 29.50 6.44
CA ALA A 20 -7.62 28.20 6.24
C ALA A 20 -8.64 28.33 5.10
N GLU A 21 -8.41 27.69 3.95
CA GLU A 21 -9.46 27.44 2.98
C GLU A 21 -10.05 26.04 3.20
N HIS A 22 -11.30 26.03 3.63
CA HIS A 22 -12.18 24.88 3.59
C HIS A 22 -12.72 24.71 2.17
N VAL A 23 -12.49 23.55 1.56
CA VAL A 23 -13.25 23.09 0.40
C VAL A 23 -14.41 22.24 0.93
N TYR A 24 -15.63 22.75 0.78
CA TYR A 24 -16.86 21.99 0.97
C TYR A 24 -17.30 21.46 -0.39
N ALA A 25 -17.63 20.17 -0.42
CA ALA A 25 -18.24 19.50 -1.55
C ALA A 25 -19.72 19.29 -1.24
N ASP A 26 -20.60 19.75 -2.13
CA ASP A 26 -21.97 19.28 -2.28
C ASP A 26 -22.17 18.86 -3.74
N GLY A 27 -22.66 17.63 -3.94
CA GLY A 27 -23.11 17.12 -5.25
C GLY A 27 -24.51 17.64 -5.61
N PRO A 28 -25.09 17.25 -6.77
CA PRO A 28 -25.53 15.86 -6.91
C PRO A 28 -25.40 15.23 -8.32
N LEU A 29 -25.21 13.90 -8.28
CA LEU A 29 -25.82 12.83 -9.10
C LEU A 29 -26.30 13.16 -10.54
N ASN A 30 -25.74 12.46 -11.53
CA ASN A 30 -26.51 11.57 -12.41
C ASN A 30 -25.60 10.61 -13.20
N PHE A 31 -25.79 9.31 -12.98
CA PHE A 31 -25.22 8.19 -13.74
C PHE A 31 -26.35 7.53 -14.52
N ASN A 32 -26.17 7.37 -15.86
CA ASN A 32 -26.48 6.19 -16.70
C ASN A 32 -26.61 6.58 -18.20
N PRO A 33 -26.67 5.62 -19.15
CA PRO A 33 -25.65 4.62 -19.54
C PRO A 33 -25.43 4.62 -21.09
N PHE A 34 -24.51 3.81 -21.61
CA PHE A 34 -24.20 3.59 -23.05
C PHE A 34 -23.51 4.78 -23.77
N LEU A 35 -22.31 4.63 -24.33
CA LEU A 35 -22.10 3.96 -25.60
C LEU A 35 -20.75 3.24 -25.66
N ARG A 36 -20.87 1.94 -25.91
CA ARG A 36 -19.85 1.00 -26.33
C ARG A 36 -19.30 1.43 -27.70
N SER A 37 -18.11 2.02 -27.74
CA SER A 37 -17.34 2.15 -28.99
C SER A 37 -16.43 0.92 -29.12
N SER A 38 -16.89 -0.02 -29.93
CA SER A 38 -16.13 -1.18 -30.38
C SER A 38 -15.03 -0.74 -31.35
N LYS A 39 -13.77 -0.78 -30.92
CA LYS A 39 -12.64 -0.99 -31.83
C LYS A 39 -12.16 -2.44 -31.69
N PRO A 40 -11.99 -3.18 -32.81
CA PRO A 40 -11.58 -4.57 -32.76
C PRO A 40 -10.11 -4.67 -32.31
N PRO A 41 -9.71 -5.77 -31.65
CA PRO A 41 -8.31 -6.01 -31.34
C PRO A 41 -7.50 -6.24 -32.63
N PRO A 42 -6.21 -5.87 -32.66
CA PRO A 42 -5.33 -6.23 -33.77
C PRO A 42 -5.17 -7.75 -33.86
N PRO A 43 -4.99 -8.31 -35.07
CA PRO A 43 -4.88 -9.75 -35.26
C PRO A 43 -3.62 -10.32 -34.56
N PRO A 44 -3.67 -11.57 -34.08
CA PRO A 44 -2.50 -12.23 -33.52
C PRO A 44 -1.44 -12.45 -34.62
N PRO A 45 -0.13 -12.47 -34.28
CA PRO A 45 0.90 -12.86 -35.23
C PRO A 45 0.68 -14.32 -35.66
N PRO A 46 0.99 -14.68 -36.91
CA PRO A 46 0.70 -16.00 -37.44
C PRO A 46 1.50 -17.07 -36.71
N SER A 47 0.79 -18.06 -36.17
CA SER A 47 1.35 -19.37 -35.86
C SER A 47 1.71 -20.09 -37.16
N PRO A 48 2.94 -20.60 -37.35
CA PRO A 48 3.22 -21.51 -38.44
C PRO A 48 2.66 -22.90 -38.10
N GLN A 49 1.64 -23.35 -38.84
CA GLN A 49 1.26 -24.76 -38.88
C GLN A 49 1.92 -25.46 -40.09
N THR A 50 2.79 -26.41 -39.74
CA THR A 50 3.00 -27.74 -40.35
C THR A 50 3.25 -27.92 -41.86
N SER A 51 4.45 -28.43 -42.17
CA SER A 51 4.67 -29.56 -43.09
C SER A 51 6.02 -30.24 -42.76
N SER A 52 6.04 -31.33 -41.98
CA SER A 52 6.24 -32.72 -42.47
C SER A 52 7.49 -33.35 -41.78
N PRO A 53 7.74 -34.68 -41.81
CA PRO A 53 7.91 -35.52 -40.64
C PRO A 53 9.37 -35.80 -40.25
N MET A 54 9.57 -36.20 -38.99
CA MET A 54 10.83 -36.75 -38.47
C MET A 54 11.31 -37.98 -39.29
N PRO A 55 12.61 -38.08 -39.61
CA PRO A 55 13.22 -39.35 -40.00
C PRO A 55 13.62 -40.18 -38.76
N PRO A 56 13.64 -41.53 -38.86
CA PRO A 56 14.08 -42.45 -37.81
C PRO A 56 15.61 -42.42 -37.61
N PRO A 57 16.15 -42.98 -36.51
CA PRO A 57 17.57 -42.85 -36.16
C PRO A 57 18.49 -43.59 -37.15
N PRO A 58 19.76 -43.17 -37.32
CA PRO A 58 20.63 -43.73 -38.32
C PRO A 58 21.11 -45.14 -37.92
N SER A 59 20.58 -46.14 -38.62
CA SER A 59 21.25 -47.40 -38.88
C SER A 59 22.50 -47.12 -39.73
N THR A 60 23.63 -47.58 -39.22
CA THR A 60 24.95 -47.45 -39.83
C THR A 60 25.03 -48.35 -41.07
N GLU A 61 24.71 -47.82 -42.24
CA GLU A 61 25.13 -48.42 -43.51
C GLU A 61 26.54 -47.93 -43.85
N ILE A 62 27.50 -48.80 -43.59
CA ILE A 62 28.87 -48.67 -44.06
C ILE A 62 28.87 -48.96 -45.57
N GLY A 63 29.35 -47.97 -46.33
CA GLY A 63 29.59 -48.07 -47.77
C GLY A 63 30.45 -49.29 -48.12
N LYS A 64 30.05 -49.94 -49.20
CA LYS A 64 30.88 -50.87 -49.96
C LYS A 64 32.04 -50.10 -50.60
N ASP A 65 33.13 -50.84 -50.74
CA ASP A 65 34.33 -50.55 -51.53
C ASP A 65 35.48 -49.90 -50.73
N ASP A 66 36.20 -50.75 -50.00
CA ASP A 66 37.63 -50.87 -50.31
C ASP A 66 38.16 -52.29 -50.04
N LEU A 67 38.76 -52.83 -51.10
CA LEU A 67 39.37 -54.14 -51.19
C LEU A 67 40.67 -54.16 -50.41
N THR A 68 40.63 -54.69 -49.19
CA THR A 68 41.78 -55.44 -48.66
C THR A 68 41.26 -56.74 -48.07
N SER A 69 41.84 -57.83 -48.57
CA SER A 69 41.50 -59.23 -48.34
C SER A 69 41.14 -59.52 -46.88
N ARG A 70 39.84 -59.71 -46.59
CA ARG A 70 39.45 -60.60 -45.50
C ARG A 70 39.95 -61.98 -45.90
N VAL A 71 41.08 -62.38 -45.33
CA VAL A 71 41.54 -63.77 -45.35
C VAL A 71 40.38 -64.59 -44.81
N ARG A 72 39.72 -65.29 -45.73
CA ARG A 72 38.75 -66.32 -45.42
C ARG A 72 39.50 -67.30 -44.53
N ASN A 73 39.13 -67.38 -43.26
CA ASN A 73 39.71 -68.35 -42.37
C ASN A 73 39.10 -69.70 -42.76
N ASP A 74 39.67 -70.31 -43.80
CA ASP A 74 39.33 -71.65 -44.32
C ASP A 74 39.90 -72.76 -43.41
N GLN A 75 40.16 -72.45 -42.14
CA GLN A 75 40.40 -73.47 -41.13
C GLN A 75 39.08 -73.75 -40.42
N PRO A 76 38.58 -75.00 -40.47
CA PRO A 76 37.39 -75.37 -39.72
C PRO A 76 37.61 -75.01 -38.26
N ARG A 77 36.59 -74.47 -37.60
CA ARG A 77 36.57 -74.30 -36.15
C ARG A 77 36.87 -75.67 -35.55
N THR A 78 38.13 -75.88 -35.17
CA THR A 78 38.50 -76.95 -34.26
C THR A 78 37.75 -76.68 -32.96
N SER A 79 37.33 -77.76 -32.33
CA SER A 79 36.62 -77.79 -31.05
C SER A 79 37.15 -76.77 -30.05
N THR A 80 36.34 -76.43 -29.05
CA THR A 80 36.55 -75.49 -27.93
C THR A 80 37.86 -75.62 -27.13
N ALA A 81 38.79 -76.49 -27.52
CA ALA A 81 40.19 -76.48 -27.16
C ALA A 81 41.03 -76.41 -28.46
N GLY A 82 41.78 -75.33 -28.66
CA GLY A 82 42.72 -75.15 -29.78
C GLY A 82 43.89 -76.14 -29.72
N PHE A 83 43.57 -77.41 -29.92
CA PHE A 83 44.48 -78.54 -29.79
C PHE A 83 44.87 -78.98 -31.20
N ASP A 84 46.13 -78.76 -31.57
CA ASP A 84 46.70 -79.13 -32.86
C ASP A 84 47.42 -80.48 -32.72
N PRO A 85 46.80 -81.62 -33.10
CA PRO A 85 47.37 -82.95 -32.93
C PRO A 85 48.68 -83.13 -33.72
N ASP A 86 48.82 -82.45 -34.86
CA ASP A 86 50.01 -82.48 -35.70
C ASP A 86 51.22 -81.81 -35.03
N ALA A 87 50.99 -80.83 -34.14
CA ALA A 87 52.05 -80.21 -33.35
C ALA A 87 52.61 -81.20 -32.31
N LEU A 88 51.75 -82.05 -31.75
CA LEU A 88 52.15 -83.08 -30.79
C LEU A 88 52.89 -84.24 -31.47
N GLU A 89 52.43 -84.70 -32.63
CA GLU A 89 53.14 -85.72 -33.41
C GLU A 89 54.54 -85.23 -33.84
N ARG A 90 54.66 -83.98 -34.29
CA ARG A 90 55.95 -83.34 -34.58
C ARG A 90 56.82 -83.23 -33.32
N GLY A 91 56.23 -82.85 -32.18
CA GLY A 91 56.93 -82.81 -30.90
C GLY A 91 57.48 -84.18 -30.48
N VAL A 92 56.70 -85.25 -30.64
CA VAL A 92 57.12 -86.64 -30.36
C VAL A 92 58.25 -87.08 -31.31
N GLN A 93 58.18 -86.73 -32.59
CA GLN A 93 59.25 -87.02 -33.55
C GLN A 93 60.55 -86.26 -33.19
N CYS A 94 60.47 -84.97 -32.89
CA CYS A 94 61.63 -84.18 -32.45
C CYS A 94 62.24 -84.73 -31.15
N LEU A 95 61.43 -85.20 -30.19
CA LEU A 95 61.96 -85.83 -28.96
C LEU A 95 62.73 -87.12 -29.25
N LYS A 96 62.23 -87.96 -30.16
CA LYS A 96 62.94 -89.18 -30.61
C LYS A 96 64.26 -88.86 -31.34
N GLU A 97 64.33 -87.74 -32.03
CA GLU A 97 65.57 -87.27 -32.69
C GLU A 97 66.59 -86.71 -31.67
N ILE A 98 66.11 -86.00 -30.65
CA ILE A 98 66.96 -85.47 -29.56
C ILE A 98 67.57 -86.61 -28.73
N GLU A 99 66.82 -87.70 -28.49
CA GLU A 99 67.29 -88.88 -27.74
C GLU A 99 68.40 -89.65 -28.49
N LYS A 100 68.41 -89.61 -29.82
CA LYS A 100 69.47 -90.20 -30.66
C LYS A 100 70.73 -89.34 -30.76
N SER A 101 70.70 -88.10 -30.27
CA SER A 101 71.85 -87.18 -30.30
C SER A 101 72.86 -87.50 -29.18
N PRO A 102 74.17 -87.32 -29.40
CA PRO A 102 75.22 -87.69 -28.44
C PRO A 102 75.16 -86.93 -27.09
N GLU A 103 74.50 -85.77 -26.99
CA GLU A 103 74.35 -85.01 -25.73
C GLU A 103 72.95 -84.37 -25.57
N PRO A 104 71.91 -85.14 -25.19
CA PRO A 104 70.50 -84.68 -25.21
C PRO A 104 70.21 -83.55 -24.22
N LYS A 105 70.91 -83.51 -23.07
CA LYS A 105 70.68 -82.51 -22.00
C LYS A 105 71.06 -81.09 -22.44
N LYS A 106 72.18 -80.92 -23.16
CA LYS A 106 72.62 -79.59 -23.64
C LYS A 106 71.73 -79.07 -24.76
N VAL A 107 71.25 -79.96 -25.64
CA VAL A 107 70.29 -79.61 -26.70
C VAL A 107 68.98 -79.09 -26.09
N PHE A 108 68.48 -79.74 -25.03
CA PHE A 108 67.27 -79.30 -24.35
C PHE A 108 67.44 -77.93 -23.65
N GLU A 109 68.58 -77.66 -23.04
CA GLU A 109 68.86 -76.34 -22.44
C GLU A 109 68.92 -75.22 -23.49
N ILE A 110 69.51 -75.48 -24.66
CA ILE A 110 69.55 -74.51 -25.76
C ILE A 110 68.13 -74.25 -26.30
N LEU A 111 67.34 -75.31 -26.50
CA LEU A 111 65.94 -75.19 -26.91
C LEU A 111 65.11 -74.41 -25.89
N LYS A 112 65.31 -74.67 -24.59
CA LYS A 112 64.64 -73.92 -23.51
C LYS A 112 64.99 -72.43 -23.56
N LYS A 113 66.28 -72.09 -23.72
CA LYS A 113 66.72 -70.70 -23.86
C LYS A 113 66.14 -70.03 -25.11
N GLN A 114 66.11 -70.74 -26.24
CA GLN A 114 65.54 -70.23 -27.49
C GLN A 114 64.03 -69.95 -27.35
N GLU A 115 63.30 -70.81 -26.65
CA GLU A 115 61.88 -70.65 -26.39
C GLU A 115 61.59 -69.49 -25.42
N GLU A 116 62.41 -69.32 -24.37
CA GLU A 116 62.34 -68.15 -23.48
C GLU A 116 62.60 -66.84 -24.25
N THR A 117 63.58 -66.81 -25.16
CA THR A 117 63.82 -65.65 -26.03
C THR A 117 62.64 -65.39 -26.96
N ARG A 118 62.02 -66.44 -27.51
CA ARG A 118 60.83 -66.34 -28.37
C ARG A 118 59.64 -65.78 -27.61
N GLN A 119 59.40 -66.25 -26.38
CA GLN A 119 58.33 -65.75 -25.51
C GLN A 119 58.54 -64.28 -25.15
N LYS A 120 59.76 -63.88 -24.75
CA LYS A 120 60.10 -62.48 -24.51
C LYS A 120 59.89 -61.60 -25.75
N GLY A 121 60.22 -62.10 -26.94
CA GLY A 121 59.96 -61.40 -28.20
C GLY A 121 58.47 -61.22 -28.50
N LEU A 122 57.64 -62.21 -28.18
CA LEU A 122 56.18 -62.11 -28.31
C LEU A 122 55.57 -61.13 -27.29
N GLU A 123 56.06 -61.15 -26.04
CA GLU A 123 55.65 -60.22 -25.01
C GLU A 123 56.03 -58.77 -25.36
N ALA A 124 57.24 -58.54 -25.87
CA ALA A 124 57.67 -57.22 -26.34
C ALA A 124 56.77 -56.71 -27.47
N ARG A 125 56.47 -57.55 -28.47
CA ARG A 125 55.53 -57.20 -29.55
C ARG A 125 54.13 -56.89 -29.02
N LYS A 126 53.63 -57.67 -28.06
CA LYS A 126 52.32 -57.42 -27.45
C LYS A 126 52.30 -56.06 -26.74
N ALA A 127 53.34 -55.73 -25.98
CA ALA A 127 53.49 -54.44 -25.32
C ALA A 127 53.58 -53.27 -26.32
N GLU A 128 54.29 -53.43 -27.45
CA GLU A 128 54.33 -52.43 -28.52
C GLU A 128 52.95 -52.18 -29.13
N PHE A 129 52.16 -53.23 -29.39
CA PHE A 129 50.80 -53.10 -29.90
C PHE A 129 49.85 -52.42 -28.89
N GLU A 130 49.99 -52.72 -27.60
CA GLU A 130 49.22 -52.07 -26.54
C GLU A 130 49.58 -50.58 -26.41
N ALA A 131 50.87 -50.24 -26.47
CA ALA A 131 51.33 -48.86 -26.49
C ALA A 131 50.82 -48.09 -27.72
N ALA A 132 50.84 -48.70 -28.91
CA ALA A 132 50.32 -48.10 -30.13
C ALA A 132 48.80 -47.86 -30.07
N ARG A 133 48.04 -48.78 -29.45
CA ARG A 133 46.60 -48.59 -29.19
C ARG A 133 46.35 -47.44 -28.23
N ALA A 134 47.07 -47.40 -27.12
CA ALA A 134 46.95 -46.32 -26.13
C ALA A 134 47.24 -44.95 -26.76
N GLN A 135 48.29 -44.84 -27.59
CA GLN A 135 48.59 -43.60 -28.32
C GLN A 135 47.48 -43.21 -29.30
N SER A 136 46.91 -44.18 -30.01
CA SER A 136 45.78 -43.94 -30.94
C SER A 136 44.53 -43.46 -30.21
N GLU A 137 44.25 -43.97 -29.01
CA GLU A 137 43.14 -43.52 -28.17
C GLU A 137 43.34 -42.10 -27.64
N ILE A 138 44.54 -41.78 -27.17
CA ILE A 138 44.91 -40.42 -26.73
C ILE A 138 44.73 -39.43 -27.89
N HIS A 139 45.21 -39.77 -29.09
CA HIS A 139 45.07 -38.92 -30.27
C HIS A 139 43.60 -38.69 -30.65
N LYS A 140 42.76 -39.73 -30.60
CA LYS A 140 41.30 -39.59 -30.81
C LYS A 140 40.65 -38.66 -29.79
N GLN A 141 41.04 -38.76 -28.52
CA GLN A 141 40.52 -37.87 -27.46
C GLN A 141 40.93 -36.42 -27.69
N GLN A 142 42.17 -36.18 -28.13
CA GLN A 142 42.64 -34.83 -28.47
C GLN A 142 41.84 -34.20 -29.61
N ILE A 143 41.60 -34.96 -30.70
CA ILE A 143 40.79 -34.49 -31.82
C ILE A 143 39.36 -34.15 -31.36
N ALA A 144 38.71 -35.04 -30.61
CA ALA A 144 37.35 -34.82 -30.12
C ALA A 144 37.27 -33.57 -29.21
N TYR A 145 38.27 -33.36 -28.36
CA TYR A 145 38.35 -32.18 -27.51
C TYR A 145 38.55 -30.88 -28.30
N GLU A 146 39.40 -30.90 -29.33
CA GLU A 146 39.61 -29.74 -30.21
C GLU A 146 38.34 -29.38 -31.00
N GLU A 147 37.62 -30.37 -31.50
CA GLU A 147 36.34 -30.17 -32.20
C GLU A 147 35.29 -29.56 -31.26
N GLN A 148 35.17 -30.10 -30.04
CA GLN A 148 34.24 -29.56 -29.04
C GLN A 148 34.58 -28.12 -28.65
N LYS A 149 35.88 -27.81 -28.51
CA LYS A 149 36.36 -26.44 -28.24
C LYS A 149 36.02 -25.49 -29.39
N LYS A 150 36.16 -25.93 -30.64
CA LYS A 150 35.79 -25.14 -31.83
C LYS A 150 34.28 -24.87 -31.88
N LEU A 151 33.45 -25.87 -31.65
CA LEU A 151 31.98 -25.73 -31.60
C LEU A 151 31.55 -24.76 -30.50
N THR A 152 32.12 -24.90 -29.30
CA THR A 152 31.81 -24.03 -28.16
C THR A 152 32.19 -22.58 -28.46
N LYS A 153 33.33 -22.36 -29.13
CA LYS A 153 33.77 -21.02 -29.55
C LYS A 153 32.81 -20.40 -30.57
N GLN A 154 32.40 -21.16 -31.58
CA GLN A 154 31.42 -20.69 -32.57
C GLN A 154 30.07 -20.34 -31.94
N GLN A 155 29.60 -21.17 -31.00
CA GLN A 155 28.35 -20.92 -30.28
C GLN A 155 28.44 -19.66 -29.40
N ALA A 156 29.57 -19.44 -28.73
CA ALA A 156 29.81 -18.24 -27.94
C ALA A 156 29.85 -16.98 -28.83
N GLU A 157 30.49 -17.05 -29.99
CA GLU A 157 30.53 -15.96 -30.97
C GLU A 157 29.12 -15.63 -31.49
N ALA A 158 28.33 -16.63 -31.89
CA ALA A 158 26.94 -16.45 -32.33
C ALA A 158 26.06 -15.83 -31.24
N ASN A 159 26.18 -16.31 -29.99
CA ASN A 159 25.45 -15.76 -28.85
C ASN A 159 25.86 -14.30 -28.57
N SER A 160 27.15 -13.97 -28.70
CA SER A 160 27.63 -12.60 -28.52
C SER A 160 27.08 -11.65 -29.59
N GLN A 161 26.94 -12.11 -30.84
CA GLN A 161 26.35 -11.32 -31.93
C GLN A 161 24.87 -11.08 -31.71
N LEU A 162 24.13 -12.11 -31.30
CA LEU A 162 22.70 -11.98 -30.94
C LEU A 162 22.49 -11.02 -29.77
N ALA A 163 23.34 -11.09 -28.74
CA ALA A 163 23.27 -10.18 -27.60
C ALA A 163 23.47 -8.71 -28.02
N ARG A 164 24.48 -8.42 -28.85
CA ARG A 164 24.72 -7.07 -29.39
C ARG A 164 23.55 -6.55 -30.22
N TYR A 165 22.98 -7.41 -31.06
CA TYR A 165 21.82 -7.06 -31.87
C TYR A 165 20.59 -6.74 -31.01
N ASN A 166 20.34 -7.53 -29.97
CA ASN A 166 19.27 -7.29 -29.02
C ASN A 166 19.47 -6.00 -28.23
N ASP A 167 20.70 -5.68 -27.83
CA ASP A 167 21.04 -4.41 -27.17
C ASP A 167 20.79 -3.19 -28.09
N GLU A 168 21.12 -3.30 -29.38
CA GLU A 168 20.82 -2.25 -30.36
C GLU A 168 19.31 -2.05 -30.55
N LEU A 169 18.54 -3.14 -30.63
CA LEU A 169 17.08 -3.07 -30.70
C LEU A 169 16.48 -2.47 -29.43
N ALA A 170 17.01 -2.81 -28.25
CA ALA A 170 16.58 -2.25 -26.98
C ALA A 170 16.82 -0.74 -26.92
N LYS A 171 17.99 -0.27 -27.37
CA LYS A 171 18.29 1.17 -27.48
C LYS A 171 17.31 1.89 -28.40
N LYS A 172 16.96 1.30 -29.56
CA LYS A 172 15.98 1.86 -30.49
C LYS A 172 14.57 1.92 -29.88
N ARG A 173 14.15 0.88 -29.16
CA ARG A 173 12.85 0.87 -28.43
C ARG A 173 12.81 1.96 -27.37
N MET A 174 13.88 2.10 -26.59
CA MET A 174 14.00 3.13 -25.56
C MET A 174 13.95 4.55 -26.15
N GLN A 175 14.61 4.78 -27.29
CA GLN A 175 14.57 6.07 -27.99
C GLN A 175 13.14 6.41 -28.45
N LEU A 176 12.46 5.46 -29.08
CA LEU A 176 11.06 5.65 -29.52
C LEU A 176 10.11 5.89 -28.34
N GLU A 177 10.28 5.18 -27.24
CA GLU A 177 9.49 5.39 -26.02
C GLU A 177 9.71 6.79 -25.44
N HIS A 178 10.96 7.26 -25.37
CA HIS A 178 11.26 8.61 -24.91
C HIS A 178 10.68 9.68 -25.84
N GLU A 179 10.72 9.49 -27.15
CA GLU A 179 10.12 10.40 -28.13
C GLU A 179 8.59 10.44 -27.98
N SER A 180 7.94 9.27 -27.86
CA SER A 180 6.50 9.18 -27.58
C SER A 180 6.11 9.84 -26.25
N GLN A 181 6.95 9.71 -25.23
CA GLN A 181 6.71 10.33 -23.93
C GLN A 181 6.86 11.86 -24.00
N ARG A 182 7.84 12.36 -24.75
CA ARG A 182 7.97 13.81 -25.00
C ARG A 182 6.76 14.36 -25.76
N ALA A 183 6.25 13.64 -26.76
CA ALA A 183 5.05 14.04 -27.49
C ALA A 183 3.81 14.11 -26.57
N ARG A 184 3.57 13.08 -25.74
CA ARG A 184 2.47 13.08 -24.76
C ARG A 184 2.60 14.21 -23.74
N ASN A 185 3.81 14.49 -23.26
CA ASN A 185 4.03 15.59 -22.33
C ASN A 185 3.78 16.95 -22.98
N GLN A 186 4.16 17.13 -24.25
CA GLN A 186 3.84 18.35 -25.01
C GLN A 186 2.33 18.52 -25.23
N GLU A 187 1.59 17.44 -25.50
CA GLU A 187 0.13 17.49 -25.61
C GLU A 187 -0.55 17.84 -24.29
N LEU A 188 -0.07 17.30 -23.16
CA LEU A 188 -0.59 17.62 -21.83
C LEU A 188 -0.38 19.10 -21.47
N VAL A 189 0.79 19.66 -21.79
CA VAL A 189 1.06 21.09 -21.58
C VAL A 189 0.13 21.95 -22.43
N LYS A 190 -0.07 21.61 -23.71
CA LYS A 190 -1.01 22.32 -24.58
C LYS A 190 -2.45 22.26 -24.06
N LEU A 191 -2.91 21.09 -23.61
CA LEU A 191 -4.24 20.95 -23.00
C LEU A 191 -4.38 21.78 -21.72
N GLN A 192 -3.31 21.85 -20.92
CA GLN A 192 -3.28 22.67 -19.72
C GLN A 192 -3.35 24.16 -20.06
N GLU A 193 -2.59 24.62 -21.05
CA GLU A 193 -2.64 26.00 -21.56
C GLU A 193 -4.04 26.34 -22.10
N GLU A 194 -4.63 25.48 -22.93
CA GLU A 194 -5.99 25.65 -23.44
C GLU A 194 -7.03 25.72 -22.32
N SER A 195 -6.88 24.88 -21.29
CA SER A 195 -7.75 24.91 -20.11
C SER A 195 -7.61 26.21 -19.33
N SER A 196 -6.39 26.73 -19.17
CA SER A 196 -6.17 28.02 -18.50
C SER A 196 -6.76 29.19 -19.29
N ILE A 197 -6.64 29.18 -20.62
CA ILE A 197 -7.24 30.21 -21.47
C ILE A 197 -8.77 30.15 -21.38
N ARG A 198 -9.38 28.96 -21.39
CA ARG A 198 -10.83 28.82 -21.20
C ARG A 198 -11.31 29.33 -19.84
N LEU A 199 -10.55 29.04 -18.77
CA LEU A 199 -10.88 29.52 -17.43
C LEU A 199 -10.75 31.04 -17.32
N GLU A 200 -9.73 31.65 -17.92
CA GLU A 200 -9.59 33.10 -17.97
C GLU A 200 -10.72 33.75 -18.76
N GLN A 201 -11.11 33.18 -19.91
CA GLN A 201 -12.25 33.67 -20.68
C GLN A 201 -13.57 33.59 -19.89
N GLN A 202 -13.80 32.49 -19.16
CA GLN A 202 -14.96 32.37 -18.28
C GLN A 202 -14.95 33.41 -17.16
N ARG A 203 -13.79 33.66 -16.55
CA ARG A 203 -13.64 34.68 -15.51
C ARG A 203 -14.01 36.07 -16.03
N LEU A 204 -13.53 36.42 -17.22
CA LEU A 204 -13.85 37.71 -17.86
C LEU A 204 -15.34 37.84 -18.17
N MET A 205 -16.00 36.77 -18.64
CA MET A 205 -17.44 36.78 -18.88
C MET A 205 -18.24 36.98 -17.59
N ILE A 206 -17.86 36.28 -16.52
CA ILE A 206 -18.50 36.40 -15.20
C ILE A 206 -18.29 37.80 -14.63
N GLU A 207 -17.08 38.35 -14.73
CA GLU A 207 -16.78 39.70 -14.27
C GLU A 207 -17.62 40.75 -15.01
N ALA A 208 -17.74 40.62 -16.34
CA ALA A 208 -18.61 41.47 -17.15
C ALA A 208 -20.08 41.35 -16.75
N GLU A 209 -20.57 40.13 -16.47
CA GLU A 209 -21.95 39.90 -16.04
C GLU A 209 -22.22 40.52 -14.66
N ILE A 210 -21.30 40.37 -13.71
CA ILE A 210 -21.40 40.98 -12.38
C ILE A 210 -21.44 42.50 -12.49
N LEU A 211 -20.61 43.10 -13.35
CA LEU A 211 -20.62 44.54 -13.57
C LEU A 211 -21.95 45.00 -14.18
N ALA A 212 -22.49 44.26 -15.15
CA ALA A 212 -23.80 44.56 -15.73
C ALA A 212 -24.94 44.44 -14.71
N GLN A 213 -24.89 43.44 -13.81
CA GLN A 213 -25.85 43.31 -12.72
C GLN A 213 -25.73 44.47 -11.72
N LYS A 214 -24.51 44.89 -11.37
CA LYS A 214 -24.28 46.03 -10.46
C LYS A 214 -24.86 47.32 -11.02
N LEU A 215 -24.59 47.63 -12.29
CA LEU A 215 -25.16 48.82 -12.95
C LEU A 215 -26.70 48.80 -12.90
N LYS A 216 -27.33 47.67 -13.23
CA LYS A 216 -28.80 47.53 -13.14
C LYS A 216 -29.31 47.71 -11.71
N THR A 217 -28.58 47.24 -10.70
CA THR A 217 -28.97 47.45 -9.30
C THR A 217 -28.80 48.89 -8.85
N GLU A 218 -27.77 49.59 -9.33
CA GLU A 218 -27.55 51.01 -9.04
C GLU A 218 -28.61 51.88 -9.71
N GLU A 219 -28.98 51.60 -10.96
CA GLU A 219 -30.09 52.27 -11.65
C GLU A 219 -31.41 52.14 -10.87
N LYS A 220 -31.75 50.92 -10.45
CA LYS A 220 -32.95 50.68 -9.63
C LYS A 220 -32.89 51.41 -8.28
N ARG A 221 -31.72 51.46 -7.64
CA ARG A 221 -31.54 52.21 -6.38
C ARG A 221 -31.72 53.70 -6.60
N ALA A 222 -31.13 54.26 -7.65
CA ALA A 222 -31.28 55.68 -7.99
C ALA A 222 -32.74 56.04 -8.30
N GLU A 223 -33.49 55.14 -8.94
CA GLU A 223 -34.92 55.32 -9.21
C GLU A 223 -35.76 55.32 -7.92
N ILE A 224 -35.52 54.36 -7.02
CA ILE A 224 -36.16 54.31 -5.70
C ILE A 224 -35.79 55.54 -4.86
N GLU A 225 -34.55 56.00 -4.91
CA GLU A 225 -34.11 57.22 -4.23
C GLU A 225 -34.78 58.47 -4.79
N ARG A 226 -35.00 58.55 -6.11
CA ARG A 226 -35.78 59.64 -6.73
C ARG A 226 -37.24 59.60 -6.31
N GLU A 227 -37.84 58.43 -6.18
CA GLU A 227 -39.22 58.30 -5.67
C GLU A 227 -39.31 58.66 -4.19
N ASN A 228 -38.38 58.18 -3.38
CA ASN A 228 -38.31 58.51 -1.96
C ASN A 228 -38.04 60.00 -1.73
N THR A 229 -37.16 60.62 -2.51
CA THR A 229 -36.91 62.07 -2.41
C THR A 229 -38.15 62.87 -2.83
N ARG A 230 -38.91 62.43 -3.83
CA ARG A 230 -40.20 63.05 -4.19
C ARG A 230 -41.24 62.93 -3.07
N ILE A 231 -41.39 61.74 -2.49
CA ILE A 231 -42.33 61.51 -1.38
C ILE A 231 -41.92 62.31 -0.14
N LYS A 232 -40.62 62.34 0.19
CA LYS A 232 -40.09 63.14 1.30
C LYS A 232 -40.24 64.63 1.05
N ALA A 233 -39.94 65.13 -0.15
CA ALA A 233 -40.12 66.54 -0.47
C ALA A 233 -41.59 66.98 -0.38
N LEU A 234 -42.54 66.12 -0.77
CA LEU A 234 -43.97 66.39 -0.59
C LEU A 234 -44.37 66.36 0.88
N ALA A 235 -43.93 65.36 1.64
CA ALA A 235 -44.21 65.25 3.07
C ALA A 235 -43.57 66.41 3.88
N GLU A 236 -42.35 66.82 3.54
CA GLU A 236 -41.65 67.96 4.14
C GLU A 236 -42.26 69.29 3.68
N ALA A 237 -42.79 69.42 2.46
CA ALA A 237 -43.54 70.60 2.05
C ALA A 237 -44.85 70.74 2.83
N GLU A 238 -45.57 69.63 3.04
CA GLU A 238 -46.77 69.60 3.89
C GLU A 238 -46.45 69.85 5.36
N ALA A 239 -45.35 69.29 5.88
CA ALA A 239 -44.89 69.51 7.25
C ALA A 239 -44.40 70.95 7.45
N ASN A 240 -43.59 71.49 6.54
CA ASN A 240 -43.11 72.88 6.60
C ASN A 240 -44.25 73.89 6.41
N ALA A 241 -45.30 73.57 5.65
CA ALA A 241 -46.49 74.41 5.58
C ALA A 241 -47.29 74.42 6.90
N ARG A 242 -47.21 73.33 7.69
CA ARG A 242 -47.81 73.23 9.02
C ARG A 242 -46.91 73.83 10.11
N GLU A 243 -45.59 73.69 9.99
CA GLU A 243 -44.61 74.24 10.92
C GLU A 243 -44.40 75.73 10.72
N LYS A 244 -44.40 76.28 9.50
CA LYS A 244 -44.35 77.74 9.28
C LYS A 244 -45.52 78.48 9.92
N LYS A 245 -46.67 77.82 10.05
CA LYS A 245 -47.82 78.36 10.81
C LYS A 245 -47.61 78.36 12.33
N LEU A 246 -46.67 77.56 12.84
CA LEU A 246 -46.38 77.39 14.28
C LEU A 246 -45.03 78.02 14.70
N SER A 247 -44.08 78.18 13.78
CA SER A 247 -42.70 78.60 14.05
C SER A 247 -42.48 80.11 13.95
N GLU A 248 -43.36 80.86 13.27
CA GLU A 248 -43.37 82.33 13.32
C GLU A 248 -43.49 82.87 14.75
N GLU A 249 -44.10 82.09 15.66
CA GLU A 249 -44.31 82.48 17.06
C GLU A 249 -43.11 82.15 17.99
N VAL A 250 -42.19 81.26 17.57
CA VAL A 250 -41.12 80.73 18.45
C VAL A 250 -39.71 81.20 18.05
N ASP A 251 -39.48 81.52 16.77
CA ASP A 251 -38.16 81.95 16.26
C ASP A 251 -37.68 83.31 16.78
N MET A 252 -38.58 84.13 17.31
CA MET A 252 -38.21 85.37 18.02
C MET A 252 -37.54 85.11 19.38
N ARG A 253 -37.73 83.92 19.97
CA ARG A 253 -37.20 83.61 21.32
C ARG A 253 -35.84 82.91 21.32
N ARG A 254 -35.48 82.17 20.26
CA ARG A 254 -34.22 81.37 20.22
C ARG A 254 -32.98 82.14 19.76
N LYS A 255 -33.14 83.18 18.93
CA LYS A 255 -31.99 83.97 18.42
C LYS A 255 -31.20 84.72 19.50
N LEU A 256 -31.74 84.81 20.72
CA LEU A 256 -31.05 85.41 21.89
C LEU A 256 -30.23 84.41 22.71
N ALA A 257 -30.38 83.09 22.51
CA ALA A 257 -29.81 82.08 23.40
C ALA A 257 -28.54 81.37 22.84
N GLU A 258 -28.26 81.47 21.54
CA GLU A 258 -27.21 80.67 20.87
C GLU A 258 -25.83 81.35 20.75
N LEU A 259 -25.64 82.53 21.36
CA LEU A 259 -24.32 83.19 21.43
C LEU A 259 -23.43 82.70 22.59
N ALA A 260 -23.87 81.72 23.39
CA ALA A 260 -23.29 81.49 24.73
C ALA A 260 -22.53 80.16 24.98
N ALA A 261 -22.36 79.21 24.05
CA ALA A 261 -21.65 77.96 24.41
C ALA A 261 -20.93 77.22 23.27
N SER A 262 -19.62 77.04 23.48
CA SER A 262 -18.51 76.80 22.55
C SER A 262 -18.31 75.37 22.03
N LYS A 263 -17.56 75.23 20.93
CA LYS A 263 -16.86 73.99 20.49
C LYS A 263 -15.43 74.30 20.01
N GLU A 264 -14.41 74.22 20.87
CA GLU A 264 -13.00 74.30 20.45
C GLU A 264 -12.03 73.52 21.38
N ARG A 265 -12.04 72.17 21.39
CA ARG A 265 -10.98 71.39 22.08
C ARG A 265 -10.53 70.08 21.42
N VAL A 266 -10.90 69.80 20.17
CA VAL A 266 -10.61 68.48 19.57
C VAL A 266 -9.52 68.53 18.48
N GLU A 267 -9.10 69.70 18.00
CA GLU A 267 -8.21 69.78 16.83
C GLU A 267 -6.72 69.94 17.14
N LEU A 268 -6.32 70.29 18.37
CA LEU A 268 -4.90 70.50 18.70
C LEU A 268 -4.16 69.23 19.16
N ALA A 269 -4.88 68.13 19.44
CA ALA A 269 -4.26 66.88 19.91
C ALA A 269 -3.70 66.00 18.77
N ILE A 270 -4.21 66.15 17.55
CA ILE A 270 -3.89 65.24 16.44
C ILE A 270 -2.58 65.62 15.73
N ASN A 271 -2.21 66.91 15.71
CA ASN A 271 -1.04 67.41 14.97
C ASN A 271 0.32 67.21 15.67
N MET A 272 0.36 66.95 16.98
CA MET A 272 1.62 66.65 17.68
C MET A 272 2.10 65.20 17.49
N ILE A 273 1.19 64.28 17.18
CA ILE A 273 1.52 62.84 17.08
C ILE A 273 2.17 62.52 15.71
N PHE A 274 1.86 63.29 14.67
CA PHE A 274 2.39 63.05 13.32
C PHE A 274 3.80 63.61 13.05
N LYS A 275 4.30 64.57 13.85
CA LYS A 275 5.63 65.16 13.64
C LYS A 275 6.80 64.29 14.11
N HIS A 276 6.61 63.39 15.07
CA HIS A 276 7.70 62.58 15.62
C HIS A 276 8.06 61.33 14.82
N ILE A 277 7.19 60.87 13.92
CA ILE A 277 7.46 59.71 13.05
C ILE A 277 8.23 60.12 11.77
N GLY A 278 8.05 61.36 11.30
CA GLY A 278 8.69 61.86 10.08
C GLY A 278 10.20 62.12 10.20
N ASP A 279 10.66 62.59 11.36
CA ASP A 279 12.08 62.96 11.54
C ASP A 279 13.02 61.75 11.71
N GLY A 280 12.51 60.63 12.26
CA GLY A 280 13.31 59.41 12.44
C GLY A 280 13.66 58.70 11.13
N VAL A 281 12.76 58.72 10.14
CA VAL A 281 12.98 58.09 8.82
C VAL A 281 13.92 58.94 7.95
N LYS A 282 13.86 60.27 8.08
CA LYS A 282 14.69 61.19 7.31
C LYS A 282 16.17 61.16 7.77
N LEU A 283 16.40 60.99 9.08
CA LEU A 283 17.75 60.83 9.66
C LEU A 283 18.45 59.52 9.25
N ILE A 284 17.70 58.44 8.98
CA ILE A 284 18.24 57.15 8.53
C ILE A 284 18.59 57.18 7.04
N LEU A 285 17.89 57.98 6.24
CA LEU A 285 18.15 58.13 4.81
C LEU A 285 19.31 59.08 4.47
N THR A 286 19.71 59.97 5.37
CA THR A 286 20.72 61.00 5.08
C THR A 286 22.15 60.56 5.45
N ASP A 287 22.29 59.60 6.36
CA ASP A 287 23.59 59.14 6.89
C ASP A 287 23.97 57.77 6.31
N LYS A 288 24.99 57.75 5.43
CA LYS A 288 25.43 56.53 4.69
C LYS A 288 25.80 55.37 5.62
N ASN A 289 26.37 55.66 6.78
CA ASN A 289 26.79 54.63 7.73
C ASN A 289 25.59 54.01 8.44
N LYS A 290 24.58 54.81 8.80
CA LYS A 290 23.34 54.33 9.45
C LYS A 290 22.42 53.60 8.47
N LEU A 291 22.37 54.04 7.21
CA LEU A 291 21.68 53.32 6.14
C LEU A 291 22.29 51.94 5.92
N MET A 292 23.61 51.81 5.85
CA MET A 292 24.27 50.51 5.69
C MET A 292 23.99 49.55 6.86
N VAL A 293 23.96 50.05 8.09
CA VAL A 293 23.60 49.23 9.27
C VAL A 293 22.13 48.83 9.23
N ALA A 294 21.22 49.71 8.83
CA ALA A 294 19.80 49.41 8.71
C ALA A 294 19.53 48.37 7.60
N VAL A 295 20.11 48.57 6.41
CA VAL A 295 20.03 47.62 5.31
C VAL A 295 20.65 46.30 5.72
N GLY A 296 21.87 46.29 6.27
CA GLY A 296 22.54 45.09 6.77
C GLY A 296 21.74 44.34 7.83
N GLY A 297 21.08 45.05 8.75
CA GLY A 297 20.19 44.47 9.76
C GLY A 297 18.93 43.82 9.14
N VAL A 298 18.31 44.47 8.16
CA VAL A 298 17.14 43.92 7.45
C VAL A 298 17.55 42.70 6.61
N THR A 299 18.69 42.73 5.91
CA THR A 299 19.18 41.58 5.13
C THR A 299 19.58 40.42 6.04
N ALA A 300 20.20 40.70 7.19
CA ALA A 300 20.55 39.66 8.18
C ALA A 300 19.30 39.04 8.81
N LEU A 301 18.26 39.82 9.08
CA LEU A 301 16.96 39.29 9.53
C LEU A 301 16.29 38.45 8.43
N ALA A 302 16.27 38.94 7.19
CA ALA A 302 15.71 38.18 6.07
C ALA A 302 16.47 36.87 5.82
N ALA A 303 17.81 36.90 5.88
CA ALA A 303 18.66 35.72 5.78
C ALA A 303 18.46 34.78 6.98
N GLY A 304 18.33 35.30 8.20
CA GLY A 304 18.04 34.52 9.41
C GLY A 304 16.68 33.82 9.33
N VAL A 305 15.64 34.51 8.87
CA VAL A 305 14.29 33.93 8.66
C VAL A 305 14.30 32.91 7.52
N TYR A 306 15.02 33.17 6.43
CA TYR A 306 15.10 32.25 5.29
C TYR A 306 15.87 30.96 5.65
N THR A 307 17.04 31.10 6.29
CA THR A 307 17.87 29.98 6.73
C THR A 307 17.18 29.13 7.79
N THR A 308 16.45 29.74 8.73
CA THR A 308 15.65 28.99 9.72
C THR A 308 14.44 28.31 9.08
N ARG A 309 13.74 28.96 8.15
CA ARG A 309 12.59 28.37 7.45
C ARG A 309 12.97 27.17 6.59
N GLU A 310 14.05 27.27 5.81
CA GLU A 310 14.51 26.17 4.97
C GLU A 310 15.28 25.10 5.77
N GLY A 311 16.08 25.50 6.77
CA GLY A 311 16.70 24.58 7.71
C GLY A 311 15.68 23.73 8.47
N ALA A 312 14.58 24.34 8.92
CA ALA A 312 13.50 23.64 9.59
C ALA A 312 12.80 22.63 8.66
N LYS A 313 12.58 22.94 7.37
CA LYS A 313 11.97 22.00 6.43
C LYS A 313 12.82 20.76 6.17
N VAL A 314 14.14 20.93 6.01
CA VAL A 314 15.08 19.82 5.81
C VAL A 314 15.15 18.93 7.06
N ILE A 315 15.25 19.55 8.24
CA ILE A 315 15.23 18.84 9.51
C ILE A 315 13.89 18.12 9.70
N TRP A 316 12.77 18.76 9.37
CA TRP A 316 11.43 18.17 9.49
C TRP A 316 11.26 16.93 8.58
N GLY A 317 11.72 17.00 7.32
CA GLY A 317 11.68 15.86 6.40
C GLY A 317 12.54 14.67 6.84
N TYR A 318 13.69 14.94 7.47
CA TYR A 318 14.56 13.88 8.00
C TYR A 318 13.98 13.24 9.27
N VAL A 319 13.40 14.05 10.15
CA VAL A 319 12.70 13.62 11.37
C VAL A 319 11.47 12.77 11.03
N ASP A 320 10.68 13.16 10.04
CA ASP A 320 9.50 12.40 9.58
C ASP A 320 9.90 11.03 9.01
N ARG A 321 11.06 10.93 8.36
CA ARG A 321 11.59 9.64 7.86
C ARG A 321 12.07 8.70 8.97
N ILE A 322 12.58 9.24 10.07
CA ILE A 322 13.11 8.44 11.18
C ILE A 322 12.02 8.10 12.21
N LEU A 323 11.08 9.01 12.45
CA LEU A 323 10.09 8.92 13.53
C LEU A 323 8.64 8.79 13.04
N GLY A 324 8.40 8.98 11.74
CA GLY A 324 7.08 8.86 11.14
C GLY A 324 6.61 7.41 10.99
N GLN A 325 5.30 7.26 10.95
CA GLN A 325 4.63 5.98 10.71
C GLN A 325 4.84 5.54 9.24
N PRO A 326 5.22 4.26 8.98
CA PRO A 326 5.34 3.74 7.62
C PRO A 326 4.06 3.93 6.81
N SER A 327 4.20 4.22 5.52
CA SER A 327 3.07 4.50 4.60
C SER A 327 2.09 3.34 4.42
N LEU A 328 2.49 2.12 4.76
CA LEU A 328 1.65 0.92 4.71
C LEU A 328 0.68 0.80 5.89
N ILE A 329 0.88 1.57 6.96
CA ILE A 329 0.07 1.45 8.17
C ILE A 329 -1.07 2.47 8.10
N ARG A 330 -2.30 1.97 7.99
CA ARG A 330 -3.52 2.81 7.95
C ARG A 330 -3.85 3.38 9.32
N GLU A 331 -3.64 2.60 10.37
CA GLU A 331 -3.92 3.00 11.74
C GLU A 331 -2.88 2.41 12.69
N SER A 332 -2.49 3.15 13.73
CA SER A 332 -1.68 2.58 14.81
C SER A 332 -2.01 3.20 16.16
N SER A 333 -1.79 2.44 17.24
CA SER A 333 -1.88 2.95 18.61
C SER A 333 -0.67 3.81 19.00
N ARG A 334 0.33 3.89 18.11
CA ARG A 334 1.49 4.78 18.21
C ARG A 334 1.07 6.09 17.56
N GLY A 335 1.01 7.20 18.33
CA GLY A 335 0.74 8.50 17.74
C GLY A 335 1.70 8.78 16.58
N LYS A 336 1.22 9.42 15.51
CA LYS A 336 1.97 9.67 14.26
C LYS A 336 3.35 10.31 14.49
N TYR A 337 3.51 10.98 15.64
CA TYR A 337 4.78 11.47 16.16
C TYR A 337 4.96 11.05 17.64
N PRO A 338 6.14 10.53 18.06
CA PRO A 338 6.39 10.14 19.45
C PRO A 338 6.18 11.28 20.46
N TRP A 339 6.45 12.53 20.05
CA TRP A 339 6.30 13.72 20.89
C TRP A 339 4.86 14.25 20.98
N SER A 340 3.92 13.74 20.19
CA SER A 340 2.51 14.12 20.28
C SER A 340 1.88 13.83 21.66
N ARG A 341 2.45 12.88 22.42
CA ARG A 341 2.09 12.64 23.83
C ARG A 341 2.67 13.67 24.81
N ILE A 342 3.80 14.30 24.48
CA ILE A 342 4.47 15.26 25.37
C ILE A 342 3.76 16.62 25.32
N PHE A 343 3.31 17.07 24.15
CA PHE A 343 2.51 18.29 24.02
C PHE A 343 1.06 18.14 24.52
N SER A 344 0.52 16.92 24.60
CA SER A 344 -0.80 16.66 25.20
C SER A 344 -0.78 16.45 26.72
N SER A 345 0.40 16.20 27.30
CA SER A 345 0.57 16.08 28.77
C SER A 345 0.63 17.44 29.49
N GLY A 346 0.92 18.53 28.76
CA GLY A 346 0.94 19.89 29.32
C GLY A 346 -0.43 20.59 29.41
N MET A 347 -1.48 20.00 28.82
CA MET A 347 -2.84 20.57 28.81
C MET A 347 -3.90 19.62 29.38
N SER A 348 -3.49 18.52 30.03
CA SER A 348 -4.38 17.53 30.63
C SER A 348 -4.39 17.52 32.17
N THR A 349 -3.67 18.43 32.83
CA THR A 349 -3.68 18.57 34.30
C THR A 349 -4.86 19.39 34.86
N LEU A 350 -5.82 19.82 34.02
CA LEU A 350 -7.03 20.54 34.46
C LEU A 350 -8.35 20.01 33.88
N SER A 351 -8.39 18.75 33.42
CA SER A 351 -9.67 18.07 33.12
C SER A 351 -9.70 16.66 33.70
N THR A 352 -9.61 16.57 35.03
CA THR A 352 -10.04 15.37 35.74
C THR A 352 -11.58 15.33 35.80
N SER A 353 -12.24 15.20 34.64
CA SER A 353 -13.63 14.77 34.61
C SER A 353 -13.64 13.25 34.64
N LYS A 354 -13.83 12.74 35.85
CA LYS A 354 -14.19 11.37 36.18
C LYS A 354 -15.46 10.99 35.41
N GLY A 355 -15.28 10.33 34.26
CA GLY A 355 -16.38 9.91 33.39
C GLY A 355 -16.16 8.46 32.94
N SER A 356 -16.87 7.55 33.61
CA SER A 356 -17.14 6.17 33.21
C SER A 356 -15.94 5.25 32.94
N SER A 357 -15.50 4.59 34.01
CA SER A 357 -14.98 3.22 33.90
C SER A 357 -16.12 2.28 33.46
N SER A 358 -16.34 2.14 32.17
CA SER A 358 -17.20 1.08 31.63
C SER A 358 -16.36 -0.19 31.45
N THR A 359 -16.55 -1.11 32.40
CA THR A 359 -16.35 -2.57 32.33
C THR A 359 -15.05 -3.11 31.69
N LYS A 360 -14.26 -3.80 32.53
CA LYS A 360 -13.17 -4.73 32.18
C LYS A 360 -13.69 -5.99 31.44
N GLY A 361 -14.28 -5.82 30.27
CA GLY A 361 -14.65 -6.89 29.34
C GLY A 361 -14.17 -6.56 27.93
N PHE A 362 -14.14 -7.55 27.03
CA PHE A 362 -14.14 -7.31 25.58
C PHE A 362 -15.11 -6.16 25.30
N GLY A 363 -14.64 -5.05 24.69
CA GLY A 363 -15.41 -3.81 24.54
C GLY A 363 -16.71 -3.94 23.72
N ASP A 364 -16.98 -3.00 22.81
CA ASP A 364 -18.12 -3.03 21.86
C ASP A 364 -18.13 -4.26 20.90
N VAL A 365 -17.30 -5.28 21.14
CA VAL A 365 -17.08 -6.42 20.24
C VAL A 365 -17.79 -7.65 20.80
N ILE A 366 -18.88 -8.04 20.14
CA ILE A 366 -19.64 -9.25 20.48
C ILE A 366 -19.17 -10.38 19.56
N LEU A 367 -18.63 -11.44 20.15
CA LEU A 367 -18.17 -12.65 19.46
C LEU A 367 -18.92 -13.88 19.98
N ASN A 368 -18.82 -14.99 19.26
CA ASN A 368 -19.30 -16.26 19.76
C ASN A 368 -18.61 -16.63 21.08
N PRO A 369 -19.30 -17.20 22.09
CA PRO A 369 -18.71 -17.48 23.40
C PRO A 369 -17.46 -18.35 23.35
N SER A 370 -17.39 -19.31 22.43
CA SER A 370 -16.23 -20.18 22.25
C SER A 370 -15.03 -19.39 21.71
N LEU A 371 -15.26 -18.58 20.68
CA LEU A 371 -14.26 -17.71 20.08
C LEU A 371 -13.78 -16.65 21.09
N GLN A 372 -14.70 -15.99 21.80
CA GLN A 372 -14.37 -15.00 22.81
C GLN A 372 -13.43 -15.58 23.88
N LYS A 373 -13.74 -16.76 24.43
CA LYS A 373 -12.86 -17.44 25.39
C LYS A 373 -11.48 -17.73 24.80
N ARG A 374 -11.42 -18.10 23.52
CA ARG A 374 -10.15 -18.37 22.83
C ARG A 374 -9.33 -17.10 22.62
N VAL A 375 -9.95 -15.99 22.20
CA VAL A 375 -9.27 -14.69 22.04
C VAL A 375 -8.81 -14.16 23.41
N GLU A 376 -9.62 -14.30 24.47
CA GLU A 376 -9.22 -13.96 25.85
C GLU A 376 -8.03 -14.79 26.33
N HIS A 377 -8.05 -16.10 26.07
CA HIS A 377 -6.95 -16.99 26.42
C HIS A 377 -5.67 -16.58 25.69
N LEU A 378 -5.76 -16.31 24.38
CA LEU A 378 -4.62 -15.85 23.58
C LEU A 378 -4.12 -14.50 24.07
N ALA A 379 -4.99 -13.54 24.38
CA ALA A 379 -4.57 -12.24 24.91
C ALA A 379 -3.82 -12.38 26.24
N ARG A 380 -4.30 -13.24 27.14
CA ARG A 380 -3.60 -13.57 28.39
C ARG A 380 -2.26 -14.27 28.14
N ALA A 381 -2.23 -15.23 27.23
CA ALA A 381 -1.01 -15.94 26.84
C ALA A 381 0.02 -14.96 26.28
N THR A 382 -0.35 -14.11 25.31
CA THR A 382 0.51 -13.08 24.73
C THR A 382 1.01 -12.09 25.78
N LYS A 383 0.16 -11.65 26.71
CA LYS A 383 0.56 -10.80 27.85
C LYS A 383 1.59 -11.48 28.74
N ASN A 384 1.40 -12.76 29.05
CA ASN A 384 2.33 -13.55 29.87
C ASN A 384 3.64 -13.79 29.12
N THR A 385 3.60 -14.17 27.84
CA THR A 385 4.76 -14.34 26.96
C THR A 385 5.63 -13.09 26.96
N LYS A 386 5.00 -11.91 26.84
CA LYS A 386 5.71 -10.62 26.94
C LYS A 386 6.40 -10.45 28.30
N SER A 387 5.72 -10.75 29.40
CA SER A 387 6.29 -10.65 30.74
C SER A 387 7.49 -11.58 30.95
N HIS A 388 7.49 -12.74 30.30
CA HIS A 388 8.55 -13.75 30.40
C HIS A 388 9.58 -13.67 29.25
N GLN A 389 9.49 -12.66 28.37
CA GLN A 389 10.37 -12.48 27.20
C GLN A 389 10.48 -13.72 26.30
N ALA A 390 9.40 -14.51 26.22
CA ALA A 390 9.27 -15.63 25.31
C ALA A 390 8.89 -15.14 23.90
N PRO A 391 9.18 -15.91 22.84
CA PRO A 391 8.76 -15.55 21.49
C PRO A 391 7.24 -15.53 21.34
N PHE A 392 6.74 -14.61 20.53
CA PHE A 392 5.32 -14.49 20.24
C PHE A 392 4.85 -15.51 19.21
N ARG A 393 3.56 -15.80 19.27
CA ARG A 393 2.85 -16.68 18.34
C ARG A 393 2.11 -15.86 17.28
N ASN A 394 2.26 -16.25 16.02
CA ASN A 394 1.53 -15.67 14.91
C ASN A 394 0.12 -16.26 14.79
N MET A 395 -0.83 -15.45 14.36
CA MET A 395 -2.25 -15.81 14.34
C MET A 395 -2.85 -15.60 12.95
N LEU A 396 -3.75 -16.49 12.53
CA LEU A 396 -4.57 -16.35 11.32
C LEU A 396 -6.04 -16.25 11.70
N PHE A 397 -6.68 -15.18 11.28
CA PHE A 397 -8.10 -14.91 11.45
C PHE A 397 -8.80 -15.14 10.12
N TYR A 398 -9.70 -16.12 10.07
CA TYR A 398 -10.42 -16.43 8.83
C TYR A 398 -11.92 -16.50 9.05
N GLY A 399 -12.68 -16.30 7.98
CA GLY A 399 -14.14 -16.39 8.00
C GLY A 399 -14.79 -15.33 7.10
N PRO A 400 -16.13 -15.29 7.04
CA PRO A 400 -16.86 -14.37 6.17
C PRO A 400 -16.53 -12.90 6.43
N PRO A 401 -16.72 -12.01 5.43
CA PRO A 401 -16.35 -10.61 5.57
C PRO A 401 -17.39 -9.87 6.44
N GLY A 402 -16.92 -9.10 7.42
CA GLY A 402 -17.81 -8.33 8.32
C GLY A 402 -18.20 -9.04 9.61
N THR A 403 -17.49 -10.11 10.00
CA THR A 403 -17.63 -10.82 11.29
C THR A 403 -16.77 -10.23 12.42
N GLY A 404 -16.11 -9.08 12.19
CA GLY A 404 -15.40 -8.36 13.24
C GLY A 404 -13.92 -8.75 13.45
N LYS A 405 -13.29 -9.47 12.50
CA LYS A 405 -11.86 -9.86 12.54
C LYS A 405 -10.92 -8.70 12.96
N THR A 406 -11.02 -7.56 12.29
CA THR A 406 -10.22 -6.36 12.56
C THR A 406 -10.49 -5.76 13.95
N MET A 407 -11.73 -5.81 14.43
CA MET A 407 -12.08 -5.32 15.77
C MET A 407 -11.57 -6.25 16.87
N ALA A 408 -11.67 -7.56 16.66
CA ALA A 408 -11.12 -8.56 17.58
C ALA A 408 -9.60 -8.45 17.71
N ALA A 409 -8.88 -8.14 16.62
CA ALA A 409 -7.44 -7.90 16.65
C ALA A 409 -7.06 -6.69 17.52
N ARG A 410 -7.82 -5.59 17.40
CA ARG A 410 -7.61 -4.39 18.23
C ARG A 410 -7.82 -4.69 19.71
N GLU A 411 -8.90 -5.41 20.02
CA GLU A 411 -9.21 -5.80 21.39
C GLU A 411 -8.15 -6.75 21.96
N LEU A 412 -7.69 -7.74 21.17
CA LEU A 412 -6.60 -8.63 21.57
C LEU A 412 -5.32 -7.84 21.87
N ALA A 413 -4.94 -6.88 21.03
CA ALA A 413 -3.77 -6.02 21.27
C ALA A 413 -3.92 -5.21 22.57
N GLN A 414 -5.09 -4.62 22.79
CA GLN A 414 -5.41 -3.83 23.98
C GLN A 414 -5.33 -4.67 25.26
N GLN A 415 -5.94 -5.86 25.27
CA GLN A 415 -5.92 -6.77 26.43
C GLN A 415 -4.54 -7.37 26.68
N SER A 416 -3.77 -7.63 25.62
CA SER A 416 -2.38 -8.11 25.71
C SER A 416 -1.42 -7.03 26.18
N GLY A 417 -1.81 -5.75 26.13
CA GLY A 417 -0.95 -4.61 26.43
C GLY A 417 0.14 -4.37 25.40
N LEU A 418 -0.10 -4.80 24.15
CA LEU A 418 0.75 -4.55 22.99
C LEU A 418 0.33 -3.25 22.30
N GLU A 419 1.24 -2.67 21.51
CA GLU A 419 0.86 -1.65 20.54
C GLU A 419 0.19 -2.31 19.33
N TYR A 420 -0.69 -1.58 18.63
CA TYR A 420 -1.44 -2.07 17.47
C TYR A 420 -1.02 -1.31 16.21
N ALA A 421 -0.88 -2.02 15.10
CA ALA A 421 -0.73 -1.45 13.77
C ALA A 421 -1.60 -2.22 12.76
N LEU A 422 -2.36 -1.49 11.95
CA LEU A 422 -3.22 -2.01 10.89
C LEU A 422 -2.58 -1.73 9.53
N MET A 423 -2.39 -2.77 8.73
CA MET A 423 -2.06 -2.72 7.31
C MET A 423 -3.14 -3.45 6.52
N THR A 424 -3.43 -3.01 5.30
CA THR A 424 -4.31 -3.74 4.37
C THR A 424 -3.46 -4.35 3.25
N GLY A 425 -3.64 -5.63 2.96
CA GLY A 425 -2.88 -6.35 1.93
C GLY A 425 -3.07 -5.77 0.54
N GLY A 426 -4.25 -5.20 0.26
CA GLY A 426 -4.53 -4.46 -0.98
C GLY A 426 -3.61 -3.26 -1.22
N ASP A 427 -3.02 -2.67 -0.16
CA ASP A 427 -2.10 -1.52 -0.30
C ASP A 427 -0.70 -1.94 -0.77
N VAL A 428 -0.39 -3.25 -0.78
CA VAL A 428 0.93 -3.77 -1.17
C VAL A 428 1.09 -3.82 -2.69
N ALA A 429 0.05 -4.24 -3.41
CA ALA A 429 0.12 -4.41 -4.87
C ALA A 429 0.42 -3.10 -5.63
N PRO A 430 -0.19 -1.94 -5.30
CA PRO A 430 0.10 -0.66 -5.96
C PRO A 430 1.54 -0.15 -5.80
N LEU A 431 2.27 -0.64 -4.79
CA LEU A 431 3.66 -0.22 -4.54
C LEU A 431 4.67 -0.83 -5.54
N GLY A 432 4.28 -1.90 -6.25
CA GLY A 432 5.13 -2.58 -7.22
C GLY A 432 6.49 -2.99 -6.60
N PRO A 433 7.63 -2.64 -7.22
CA PRO A 433 8.95 -3.01 -6.70
C PRO A 433 9.30 -2.37 -5.35
N LYS A 434 8.66 -1.25 -4.98
CA LYS A 434 8.89 -0.57 -3.69
C LYS A 434 8.25 -1.32 -2.50
N ALA A 435 7.37 -2.29 -2.77
CA ALA A 435 6.69 -3.07 -1.74
C ALA A 435 7.68 -3.75 -0.78
N VAL A 436 8.76 -4.33 -1.33
CA VAL A 436 9.81 -5.01 -0.55
C VAL A 436 10.43 -4.05 0.47
N THR A 437 10.91 -2.90 0.02
CA THR A 437 11.52 -1.89 0.89
C THR A 437 10.55 -1.43 1.98
N LYS A 438 9.28 -1.19 1.63
CA LYS A 438 8.25 -0.74 2.58
C LYS A 438 7.89 -1.80 3.62
N ILE A 439 7.87 -3.07 3.25
CA ILE A 439 7.70 -4.18 4.19
C ILE A 439 8.90 -4.21 5.15
N HIS A 440 10.14 -4.12 4.66
CA HIS A 440 11.31 -4.07 5.54
C HIS A 440 11.28 -2.88 6.50
N GLU A 441 10.96 -1.67 6.02
CA GLU A 441 10.82 -0.46 6.86
C GLU A 441 9.75 -0.64 7.95
N LEU A 442 8.62 -1.28 7.62
CA LEU A 442 7.54 -1.56 8.56
C LEU A 442 7.98 -2.51 9.68
N PHE A 443 8.71 -3.58 9.35
CA PHE A 443 9.26 -4.52 10.32
C PHE A 443 10.39 -3.91 11.17
N ASP A 444 11.19 -3.00 10.62
CA ASP A 444 12.21 -2.30 11.42
C ASP A 444 11.58 -1.25 12.35
N TRP A 445 10.50 -0.61 11.91
CA TRP A 445 9.72 0.32 12.74
C TRP A 445 8.99 -0.40 13.89
N SER A 446 8.47 -1.60 13.65
CA SER A 446 7.77 -2.38 14.68
C SER A 446 8.71 -2.82 15.80
N LYS A 447 9.94 -3.23 15.48
CA LYS A 447 10.99 -3.55 16.48
C LYS A 447 11.35 -2.39 17.40
N ARG A 448 11.11 -1.14 17.00
CA ARG A 448 11.34 0.04 17.87
C ARG A 448 10.29 0.18 18.98
N SER A 449 9.23 -0.65 18.99
CA SER A 449 8.22 -0.61 20.04
C SER A 449 8.76 -1.21 21.35
N ARG A 450 8.76 -0.42 22.43
CA ARG A 450 9.12 -0.92 23.77
C ARG A 450 8.07 -1.86 24.36
N LYS A 451 6.83 -1.79 23.88
CA LYS A 451 5.72 -2.61 24.40
C LYS A 451 5.53 -3.89 23.58
N GLY A 452 6.28 -4.09 22.49
CA GLY A 452 5.93 -5.05 21.46
C GLY A 452 4.74 -4.59 20.63
N LEU A 453 4.68 -5.02 19.38
CA LEU A 453 3.67 -4.61 18.42
C LEU A 453 2.89 -5.82 17.88
N LEU A 454 1.56 -5.73 17.91
CA LEU A 454 0.68 -6.55 17.10
C LEU A 454 0.50 -5.88 15.74
N LEU A 455 1.07 -6.50 14.71
CA LEU A 455 0.88 -6.12 13.31
C LEU A 455 -0.28 -6.92 12.74
N PHE A 456 -1.40 -6.24 12.52
CA PHE A 456 -2.58 -6.81 11.88
C PHE A 456 -2.58 -6.50 10.38
N ILE A 457 -2.61 -7.54 9.55
CA ILE A 457 -2.69 -7.45 8.09
C ILE A 457 -4.08 -7.92 7.67
N ASP A 458 -4.95 -6.99 7.31
CA ASP A 458 -6.28 -7.27 6.75
C ASP A 458 -6.17 -7.61 5.26
N GLU A 459 -7.09 -8.42 4.72
CA GLU A 459 -7.06 -8.87 3.31
C GLU A 459 -5.68 -9.41 2.90
N ALA A 460 -5.11 -10.27 3.74
CA ALA A 460 -3.77 -10.82 3.53
C ALA A 460 -3.67 -11.67 2.25
N ASP A 461 -4.79 -12.25 1.81
CA ASP A 461 -4.99 -12.92 0.52
C ASP A 461 -4.78 -12.00 -0.69
N ALA A 462 -4.70 -10.67 -0.54
CA ALA A 462 -4.38 -9.78 -1.66
C ALA A 462 -2.95 -9.93 -2.20
N PHE A 463 -1.99 -10.37 -1.36
CA PHE A 463 -0.59 -10.54 -1.76
C PHE A 463 0.09 -11.80 -1.23
N LEU A 464 -0.58 -12.60 -0.37
CA LEU A 464 -0.07 -13.86 0.17
C LEU A 464 -0.65 -15.11 -0.50
N ASN A 465 -1.12 -14.99 -1.75
CA ASN A 465 -1.68 -16.14 -2.48
C ASN A 465 -0.60 -17.14 -2.94
N GLU A 466 -1.02 -18.37 -3.21
CA GLU A 466 -0.15 -19.40 -3.76
C GLU A 466 0.57 -18.97 -5.05
N ARG A 467 1.88 -19.27 -5.13
CA ARG A 467 2.77 -18.90 -6.23
C ARG A 467 2.39 -19.51 -7.59
N ASN A 468 1.69 -20.65 -7.56
CA ASN A 468 1.38 -21.50 -8.71
C ASN A 468 0.07 -21.16 -9.42
N LYS A 469 -0.80 -20.31 -8.84
CA LYS A 469 -1.95 -19.77 -9.58
C LYS A 469 -1.43 -18.72 -10.59
N THR A 470 -1.68 -18.96 -11.87
CA THR A 470 -1.10 -18.37 -13.10
C THR A 470 -1.10 -16.83 -13.25
N TYR A 471 -1.45 -16.05 -12.22
CA TYR A 471 -1.66 -14.59 -12.32
C TYR A 471 -1.01 -13.73 -11.22
N MET A 472 -0.08 -14.27 -10.41
CA MET A 472 0.64 -13.42 -9.45
C MET A 472 1.71 -12.55 -10.15
N SER A 473 1.65 -11.24 -9.91
CA SER A 473 2.68 -10.29 -10.35
C SER A 473 4.02 -10.57 -9.64
N GLU A 474 5.14 -10.36 -10.35
CA GLU A 474 6.49 -10.47 -9.77
C GLU A 474 6.67 -9.59 -8.52
N ALA A 475 6.02 -8.42 -8.50
CA ALA A 475 6.03 -7.53 -7.35
C ALA A 475 5.36 -8.15 -6.12
N GLN A 476 4.24 -8.86 -6.31
CA GLN A 476 3.54 -9.54 -5.22
C GLN A 476 4.35 -10.73 -4.71
N ARG A 477 4.97 -11.51 -5.61
CA ARG A 477 5.89 -12.61 -5.24
C ARG A 477 7.07 -12.09 -4.42
N SER A 478 7.65 -10.96 -4.83
CA SER A 478 8.75 -10.31 -4.11
C SER A 478 8.30 -9.81 -2.73
N ALA A 479 7.10 -9.23 -2.62
CA ALA A 479 6.53 -8.79 -1.36
C ALA A 479 6.24 -9.97 -0.40
N LEU A 480 5.67 -11.07 -0.91
CA LEU A 480 5.47 -12.33 -0.18
C LEU A 480 6.81 -12.84 0.36
N ASN A 481 7.82 -12.94 -0.49
CA ASN A 481 9.16 -13.39 -0.08
C ASN A 481 9.79 -12.46 0.96
N ALA A 482 9.56 -11.14 0.88
CA ALA A 482 10.03 -10.19 1.89
C ALA A 482 9.35 -10.39 3.25
N LEU A 483 8.03 -10.67 3.26
CA LEU A 483 7.30 -11.00 4.48
C LEU A 483 7.78 -12.33 5.06
N LEU A 484 7.99 -13.35 4.22
CA LEU A 484 8.57 -14.62 4.64
C LEU A 484 10.00 -14.42 5.18
N TYR A 485 10.83 -13.60 4.56
CA TYR A 485 12.15 -13.33 5.11
C TYR A 485 12.09 -12.76 6.54
N ARG A 486 11.11 -11.89 6.83
CA ARG A 486 10.94 -11.27 8.16
C ARG A 486 10.23 -12.16 9.19
N THR A 487 9.51 -13.18 8.75
CA THR A 487 8.75 -14.10 9.60
C THR A 487 9.39 -15.49 9.71
N GLY A 488 10.64 -15.63 9.25
CA GLY A 488 11.37 -16.91 9.31
C GLY A 488 11.74 -17.33 10.72
N ASP A 489 12.00 -16.36 11.60
CA ASP A 489 12.32 -16.58 13.00
C ASP A 489 11.17 -16.12 13.90
N GLN A 490 10.95 -16.82 15.03
CA GLN A 490 10.01 -16.36 16.04
C GLN A 490 10.51 -15.05 16.67
N SER A 491 9.69 -14.00 16.63
CA SER A 491 10.03 -12.68 17.16
C SER A 491 9.54 -12.52 18.60
N LYS A 492 10.35 -11.87 19.45
CA LYS A 492 9.95 -11.42 20.79
C LYS A 492 9.31 -10.04 20.81
N ASP A 493 9.37 -9.32 19.68
CA ASP A 493 8.96 -7.92 19.59
C ASP A 493 7.66 -7.75 18.80
N ILE A 494 7.34 -8.70 17.91
CA ILE A 494 6.25 -8.58 16.94
C ILE A 494 5.34 -9.79 17.01
N VAL A 495 4.03 -9.55 17.09
CA VAL A 495 2.98 -10.54 16.85
C VAL A 495 2.40 -10.26 15.47
N LEU A 496 2.40 -11.26 14.57
CA LEU A 496 1.72 -11.14 13.28
C LEU A 496 0.30 -11.71 13.39
N ALA A 497 -0.71 -10.91 13.06
CA ALA A 497 -2.09 -11.33 12.96
C ALA A 497 -2.59 -11.11 11.52
N LEU A 498 -2.77 -12.19 10.77
CA LEU A 498 -3.24 -12.15 9.37
C LEU A 498 -4.75 -12.34 9.34
N ALA A 499 -5.47 -11.57 8.52
CA ALA A 499 -6.88 -11.81 8.25
C ALA A 499 -7.15 -12.10 6.79
N THR A 500 -7.92 -13.15 6.52
CA THR A 500 -8.32 -13.58 5.17
C THR A 500 -9.79 -13.99 5.14
N ASN A 501 -10.44 -13.83 4.00
CA ASN A 501 -11.75 -14.43 3.76
C ASN A 501 -11.64 -15.80 3.07
N ARG A 502 -10.46 -16.13 2.53
CA ARG A 502 -10.18 -17.33 1.74
C ARG A 502 -8.91 -18.01 2.26
N PRO A 503 -9.00 -18.78 3.36
CA PRO A 503 -7.82 -19.43 3.93
C PRO A 503 -7.17 -20.44 2.97
N GLY A 504 -7.95 -21.06 2.07
CA GLY A 504 -7.44 -22.03 1.10
C GLY A 504 -6.63 -21.43 -0.06
N ASP A 505 -6.62 -20.11 -0.25
CA ASP A 505 -5.82 -19.45 -1.30
C ASP A 505 -4.41 -19.05 -0.82
N LEU A 506 -4.13 -19.19 0.48
CA LEU A 506 -2.90 -18.72 1.12
C LEU A 506 -1.70 -19.61 0.78
N ASP A 507 -0.53 -19.01 0.54
CA ASP A 507 0.73 -19.73 0.29
C ASP A 507 1.09 -20.68 1.45
N SER A 508 1.48 -21.90 1.12
CA SER A 508 1.78 -22.95 2.09
C SER A 508 2.90 -22.56 3.07
N ALA A 509 3.87 -21.74 2.64
CA ALA A 509 4.96 -21.30 3.51
C ALA A 509 4.50 -20.23 4.52
N VAL A 510 3.40 -19.52 4.25
CA VAL A 510 2.79 -18.60 5.22
C VAL A 510 2.00 -19.42 6.25
N SER A 511 1.24 -20.42 5.80
CA SER A 511 0.48 -21.33 6.66
C SER A 511 1.36 -22.05 7.68
N ASP A 512 2.56 -22.49 7.28
CA ASP A 512 3.56 -23.13 8.15
C ASP A 512 4.05 -22.24 9.31
N ARG A 513 3.91 -20.91 9.17
CA ARG A 513 4.42 -19.92 10.14
C ARG A 513 3.34 -19.34 11.04
N ILE A 514 2.13 -19.87 10.93
CA ILE A 514 0.99 -19.50 11.74
C ILE A 514 0.87 -20.52 12.86
N ASP A 515 0.97 -20.06 14.10
CA ASP A 515 0.87 -20.94 15.27
C ASP A 515 -0.59 -21.16 15.70
N GLU A 516 -1.44 -20.16 15.52
CA GLU A 516 -2.83 -20.17 15.98
C GLU A 516 -3.80 -19.79 14.86
N VAL A 517 -4.84 -20.60 14.68
CA VAL A 517 -5.88 -20.35 13.67
C VAL A 517 -7.23 -20.12 14.36
N LEU A 518 -7.85 -18.98 14.06
CA LEU A 518 -9.11 -18.53 14.64
C LEU A 518 -10.16 -18.36 13.55
N GLU A 519 -11.22 -19.15 13.64
CA GLU A 519 -12.40 -19.05 12.79
C GLU A 519 -13.37 -18.02 13.35
N PHE A 520 -13.84 -17.12 12.48
CA PHE A 520 -14.86 -16.13 12.78
C PHE A 520 -16.16 -16.48 12.02
N PRO A 521 -17.03 -17.30 12.61
CA PRO A 521 -18.29 -17.67 11.99
C PRO A 521 -19.26 -16.48 11.94
N LEU A 522 -20.38 -16.66 11.22
CA LEU A 522 -21.50 -15.74 11.31
C LEU A 522 -22.10 -15.78 12.73
N PRO A 523 -22.63 -14.65 13.25
CA PRO A 523 -23.22 -14.61 14.57
C PRO A 523 -24.49 -15.49 14.65
N GLY A 524 -24.61 -16.26 15.73
CA GLY A 524 -25.83 -16.97 16.10
C GLY A 524 -26.90 -16.02 16.64
N GLU A 525 -28.06 -16.57 17.00
CA GLU A 525 -29.22 -15.77 17.39
C GLU A 525 -28.95 -14.86 18.59
N GLU A 526 -28.34 -15.40 19.65
CA GLU A 526 -28.01 -14.62 20.85
C GLU A 526 -27.01 -13.49 20.57
N GLU A 527 -25.99 -13.74 19.73
CA GLU A 527 -25.04 -12.69 19.36
C GLU A 527 -25.69 -11.63 18.48
N ARG A 528 -26.59 -12.02 17.56
CA ARG A 528 -27.36 -11.07 16.75
C ARG A 528 -28.25 -10.19 17.60
N PHE A 529 -28.93 -10.75 18.60
CA PHE A 529 -29.72 -9.97 19.57
C PHE A 529 -28.85 -8.93 20.30
N LYS A 530 -27.70 -9.35 20.83
CA LYS A 530 -26.75 -8.45 21.50
C LYS A 530 -26.23 -7.36 20.55
N LEU A 531 -25.94 -7.71 19.28
CA LEU A 531 -25.45 -6.77 18.26
C LEU A 531 -26.53 -5.75 17.89
N LEU A 532 -27.79 -6.19 17.72
CA LEU A 532 -28.92 -5.30 17.46
C LEU A 532 -29.08 -4.30 18.60
N LYS A 533 -29.04 -4.76 19.86
CA LYS A 533 -29.11 -3.90 21.04
C LYS A 533 -27.94 -2.91 21.13
N LEU A 534 -26.71 -3.38 20.86
CA LEU A 534 -25.52 -2.54 20.84
C LEU A 534 -25.64 -1.41 19.80
N TYR A 535 -26.03 -1.75 18.57
CA TYR A 535 -26.15 -0.77 17.49
C TYR A 535 -27.38 0.13 17.64
N LEU A 536 -28.46 -0.35 18.23
CA LEU A 536 -29.61 0.47 18.62
C LEU A 536 -29.16 1.58 19.59
N ASN A 537 -28.45 1.21 20.64
CA ASN A 537 -27.95 2.17 21.62
C ASN A 537 -26.95 3.15 20.97
N LYS A 538 -26.07 2.63 20.10
CA LYS A 538 -25.03 3.44 19.44
C LYS A 538 -25.58 4.44 18.42
N TYR A 539 -26.52 4.02 17.58
CA TYR A 539 -27.04 4.83 16.47
C TYR A 539 -28.32 5.58 16.81
N ILE A 540 -29.07 5.18 17.83
CA ILE A 540 -30.38 5.75 18.11
C ILE A 540 -30.38 6.46 19.46
N GLU A 541 -30.04 5.76 20.55
CA GLU A 541 -30.04 6.38 21.89
C GLU A 541 -28.93 7.42 22.07
N ASN A 542 -27.74 7.16 21.54
CA ASN A 542 -26.59 8.06 21.61
C ASN A 542 -26.55 9.08 20.45
N ALA A 543 -27.48 9.00 19.49
CA ALA A 543 -27.61 10.00 18.45
C ALA A 543 -28.12 11.32 19.05
N GLY A 544 -27.25 12.33 19.06
CA GLY A 544 -27.53 13.64 19.67
C GLY A 544 -26.87 13.88 21.04
N ALA A 545 -26.21 12.87 21.64
CA ALA A 545 -25.37 13.10 22.82
C ALA A 545 -24.17 13.98 22.46
N LYS A 546 -24.08 15.16 23.06
CA LYS A 546 -23.10 16.22 22.78
C LYS A 546 -21.67 15.65 22.65
N LYS A 547 -21.10 15.63 21.44
CA LYS A 547 -19.64 15.70 21.30
C LYS A 547 -19.25 17.12 21.71
N SER A 548 -18.52 17.24 22.82
CA SER A 548 -17.86 18.48 23.23
C SER A 548 -16.86 18.87 22.16
N SER A 549 -17.32 19.62 21.14
CA SER A 549 -16.45 20.24 20.16
C SER A 549 -15.80 21.46 20.78
N TRP A 550 -14.48 21.50 20.75
CA TRP A 550 -13.64 22.58 21.29
C TRP A 550 -13.71 23.88 20.46
N TRP A 551 -14.57 23.94 19.42
CA TRP A 551 -14.74 25.09 18.53
C TRP A 551 -16.19 25.63 18.57
N PRO A 552 -16.45 26.94 18.76
CA PRO A 552 -17.80 27.45 19.05
C PRO A 552 -18.74 27.63 17.85
N PHE A 553 -18.29 27.42 16.60
CA PHE A 553 -18.97 27.94 15.41
C PHE A 553 -19.69 26.91 14.52
N SER A 554 -19.86 25.67 14.98
CA SER A 554 -20.76 24.73 14.32
C SER A 554 -21.52 23.90 15.36
N LYS A 555 -22.75 24.33 15.64
CA LYS A 555 -23.72 23.59 16.46
C LYS A 555 -24.82 23.08 15.56
N GLN A 556 -24.51 22.12 14.70
CA GLN A 556 -25.55 21.29 14.10
C GLN A 556 -25.76 20.08 15.00
N THR A 557 -26.51 20.29 16.07
CA THR A 557 -26.94 19.21 16.97
C THR A 557 -28.02 18.40 16.25
N GLN A 558 -27.72 17.14 15.95
CA GLN A 558 -28.72 16.20 15.44
C GLN A 558 -29.89 16.12 16.43
N LYS A 559 -31.13 16.15 15.91
CA LYS A 559 -32.33 15.99 16.74
C LYS A 559 -32.27 14.63 17.44
N LYS A 560 -32.59 14.61 18.73
CA LYS A 560 -32.67 13.37 19.52
C LYS A 560 -33.82 12.52 18.99
N ILE A 561 -33.56 11.23 18.79
CA ILE A 561 -34.59 10.27 18.36
C ILE A 561 -35.40 9.83 19.59
N GLU A 562 -36.73 9.83 19.46
CA GLU A 562 -37.63 9.27 20.47
C GLU A 562 -37.95 7.80 20.13
N LEU A 563 -37.83 6.92 21.13
CA LEU A 563 -38.16 5.50 21.00
C LEU A 563 -39.58 5.24 21.51
N LYS A 564 -40.46 4.66 20.70
CA LYS A 564 -41.80 4.24 21.12
C LYS A 564 -42.03 2.76 20.81
N GLY A 565 -42.35 1.98 21.85
CA GLY A 565 -42.80 0.60 21.70
C GLY A 565 -41.75 -0.42 21.24
N LEU A 566 -40.46 -0.13 21.34
CA LEU A 566 -39.39 -1.09 21.09
C LEU A 566 -39.08 -1.88 22.36
N SER A 567 -39.64 -3.08 22.47
CA SER A 567 -39.31 -4.04 23.53
C SER A 567 -38.15 -4.96 23.12
N ASP A 568 -37.47 -5.54 24.11
CA ASP A 568 -36.46 -6.58 23.87
C ASP A 568 -37.06 -7.80 23.11
N GLU A 569 -38.37 -8.06 23.23
CA GLU A 569 -39.07 -9.10 22.48
C GLU A 569 -39.03 -8.87 20.96
N ILE A 570 -39.22 -7.62 20.51
CA ILE A 570 -39.14 -7.27 19.08
C ILE A 570 -37.71 -7.42 18.57
N LEU A 571 -36.72 -7.05 19.39
CA LEU A 571 -35.31 -7.26 19.03
C LEU A 571 -34.97 -8.75 18.90
N GLN A 572 -35.57 -9.61 19.74
CA GLN A 572 -35.41 -11.05 19.64
C GLN A 572 -36.11 -11.61 18.39
N GLU A 573 -37.32 -11.16 18.07
CA GLU A 573 -38.02 -11.48 16.81
C GLU A 573 -37.13 -11.13 15.59
N VAL A 574 -36.52 -9.95 15.60
CA VAL A 574 -35.62 -9.49 14.52
C VAL A 574 -34.31 -10.28 14.51
N ALA A 575 -33.78 -10.69 15.66
CA ALA A 575 -32.60 -11.55 15.72
C ALA A 575 -32.85 -12.91 15.03
N VAL A 576 -34.05 -13.47 15.16
CA VAL A 576 -34.47 -14.68 14.43
C VAL A 576 -34.54 -14.38 12.92
N LYS A 577 -35.24 -13.31 12.52
CA LYS A 577 -35.40 -12.93 11.10
C LYS A 577 -34.09 -12.60 10.37
N THR A 578 -33.07 -12.14 11.09
CA THR A 578 -31.75 -11.75 10.54
C THR A 578 -30.76 -12.91 10.46
N GLU A 579 -31.24 -14.15 10.38
CA GLU A 579 -30.38 -15.32 10.21
C GLU A 579 -29.46 -15.18 8.98
N GLY A 580 -28.17 -15.48 9.17
CA GLY A 580 -27.14 -15.36 8.14
C GLY A 580 -26.55 -13.96 7.96
N PHE A 581 -27.04 -12.95 8.68
CA PHE A 581 -26.44 -11.61 8.65
C PHE A 581 -25.09 -11.60 9.35
N SER A 582 -24.10 -10.96 8.73
CA SER A 582 -22.84 -10.60 9.37
C SER A 582 -23.01 -9.39 10.31
N GLY A 583 -22.09 -9.21 11.27
CA GLY A 583 -22.13 -8.05 12.18
C GLY A 583 -22.14 -6.71 11.45
N ARG A 584 -21.41 -6.59 10.33
CA ARG A 584 -21.44 -5.40 9.46
C ARG A 584 -22.80 -5.19 8.78
N GLU A 585 -23.50 -6.25 8.39
CA GLU A 585 -24.85 -6.12 7.83
C GLU A 585 -25.86 -5.69 8.88
N ILE A 586 -25.76 -6.19 10.11
CA ILE A 586 -26.58 -5.74 11.25
C ILE A 586 -26.32 -4.27 11.56
N ALA A 587 -25.06 -3.83 11.53
CA ALA A 587 -24.71 -2.42 11.68
C ALA A 587 -25.34 -1.54 10.58
N LYS A 588 -25.30 -2.01 9.31
CA LYS A 588 -25.91 -1.32 8.17
C LYS A 588 -27.44 -1.31 8.26
N LEU A 589 -28.05 -2.39 8.74
CA LEU A 589 -29.47 -2.48 9.01
C LEU A 589 -29.88 -1.40 10.02
N MET A 590 -29.19 -1.29 11.15
CA MET A 590 -29.48 -0.24 12.14
C MET A 590 -29.20 1.18 11.61
N ALA A 591 -28.17 1.37 10.79
CA ALA A 591 -27.95 2.65 10.11
C ALA A 591 -29.10 3.00 9.14
N SER A 592 -29.67 2.01 8.45
CA SER A 592 -30.86 2.24 7.62
C SER A 592 -32.12 2.55 8.44
N VAL A 593 -32.27 1.94 9.62
CA VAL A 593 -33.32 2.31 10.57
C VAL A 593 -33.15 3.76 11.01
N GLN A 594 -31.94 4.16 11.39
CA GLN A 594 -31.64 5.54 11.76
C GLN A 594 -31.96 6.53 10.63
N ALA A 595 -31.60 6.19 9.39
CA ALA A 595 -31.91 7.00 8.22
C ALA A 595 -33.43 7.11 7.96
N ALA A 596 -34.17 6.03 8.12
CA ALA A 596 -35.63 6.03 7.99
C ALA A 596 -36.29 6.91 9.07
N VAL A 597 -35.77 6.87 10.30
CA VAL A 597 -36.25 7.74 11.39
C VAL A 597 -36.01 9.21 11.09
N TYR A 598 -34.80 9.59 10.64
CA TYR A 598 -34.55 10.98 10.25
C TYR A 598 -35.30 11.42 8.99
N GLY A 599 -35.68 10.48 8.13
CA GLY A 599 -36.57 10.72 7.00
C GLY A 599 -38.04 10.88 7.39
N SER A 600 -38.44 10.43 8.59
CA SER A 600 -39.79 10.60 9.11
C SER A 600 -40.02 12.04 9.63
N GLN A 601 -41.26 12.51 9.57
CA GLN A 601 -41.61 13.88 9.97
C GLN A 601 -41.33 14.15 11.47
N ASP A 602 -41.53 13.14 12.31
CA ASP A 602 -41.48 13.30 13.77
C ASP A 602 -40.17 12.82 14.41
N CYS A 603 -39.24 12.22 13.62
CA CYS A 603 -38.00 11.62 14.15
C CYS A 603 -38.25 10.60 15.28
N VAL A 604 -39.37 9.88 15.20
CA VAL A 604 -39.77 8.85 16.16
C VAL A 604 -39.50 7.49 15.54
N LEU A 605 -38.90 6.59 16.32
CA LEU A 605 -38.79 5.20 15.95
C LEU A 605 -39.93 4.40 16.60
N ASP A 606 -40.94 4.10 15.80
CA ASP A 606 -42.06 3.22 16.16
C ASP A 606 -41.77 1.76 15.78
N SER A 607 -42.40 0.82 16.49
CA SER A 607 -42.28 -0.63 16.25
C SER A 607 -42.60 -1.05 14.81
N ASN A 608 -43.58 -0.38 14.18
CA ASN A 608 -43.99 -0.67 12.80
C ASN A 608 -42.93 -0.26 11.79
N LEU A 609 -42.40 0.96 11.92
CA LEU A 609 -41.32 1.47 11.06
C LEU A 609 -40.07 0.58 11.19
N PHE A 610 -39.75 0.15 12.42
CA PHE A 610 -38.64 -0.76 12.66
C PHE A 610 -38.82 -2.09 11.91
N ARG A 611 -39.99 -2.72 12.02
CA ARG A 611 -40.32 -3.97 11.32
C ARG A 611 -40.27 -3.82 9.81
N GLU A 612 -40.82 -2.74 9.27
CA GLU A 612 -40.83 -2.46 7.83
C GLU A 612 -39.40 -2.40 7.26
N VAL A 613 -38.52 -1.64 7.91
CA VAL A 613 -37.11 -1.53 7.48
C VAL A 613 -36.38 -2.88 7.59
N VAL A 614 -36.65 -3.64 8.65
CA VAL A 614 -36.08 -4.98 8.83
C VAL A 614 -36.53 -5.93 7.73
N ASP A 615 -37.83 -6.04 7.48
CA ASP A 615 -38.38 -6.96 6.49
C ASP A 615 -37.86 -6.61 5.08
N TYR A 616 -37.78 -5.31 4.74
CA TYR A 616 -37.17 -4.84 3.50
C TYR A 616 -35.69 -5.27 3.38
N LYS A 617 -34.89 -5.10 4.43
CA LYS A 617 -33.46 -5.44 4.43
C LYS A 617 -33.19 -6.94 4.46
N VAL A 618 -34.05 -7.72 5.11
CA VAL A 618 -33.99 -9.19 5.08
C VAL A 618 -34.29 -9.69 3.67
N ALA A 619 -35.32 -9.16 3.00
CA ALA A 619 -35.61 -9.47 1.60
C ALA A 619 -34.44 -9.12 0.68
N GLU A 620 -33.82 -7.94 0.85
CA GLU A 620 -32.64 -7.50 0.10
C GLU A 620 -31.45 -8.46 0.30
N HIS A 621 -31.19 -8.90 1.53
CA HIS A 621 -30.12 -9.84 1.83
C HIS A 621 -30.35 -11.21 1.18
N GLN A 622 -31.58 -11.74 1.25
CA GLN A 622 -31.93 -13.01 0.61
C GLN A 622 -31.75 -12.95 -0.91
N GLN A 623 -32.14 -11.85 -1.56
CA GLN A 623 -31.90 -11.64 -2.99
C GLN A 623 -30.40 -11.64 -3.31
N ARG A 624 -29.59 -10.90 -2.55
CA ARG A 624 -28.13 -10.86 -2.73
C ARG A 624 -27.49 -12.24 -2.58
N ARG A 625 -27.92 -13.04 -1.60
CA ARG A 625 -27.45 -14.41 -1.42
C ARG A 625 -27.77 -15.30 -2.62
N LYS A 626 -28.98 -15.21 -3.19
CA LYS A 626 -29.35 -15.93 -4.41
C LYS A 626 -28.45 -15.58 -5.59
N PHE A 627 -28.15 -14.29 -5.80
CA PHE A 627 -27.24 -13.83 -6.85
C PHE A 627 -25.78 -14.28 -6.65
N SER A 628 -25.32 -14.37 -5.40
CA SER A 628 -23.98 -14.89 -5.09
C SER A 628 -23.88 -16.40 -5.30
N ALA A 629 -24.93 -17.15 -4.95
CA ALA A 629 -24.99 -18.60 -5.16
C ALA A 629 -25.01 -18.95 -6.66
N SER A 630 -25.81 -18.24 -7.47
CA SER A 630 -25.90 -18.49 -8.92
C SER A 630 -24.61 -18.21 -9.70
N LYS A 631 -23.67 -17.46 -9.12
CA LYS A 631 -22.34 -17.20 -9.71
C LYS A 631 -21.32 -18.30 -9.40
N GLY A 632 -21.57 -19.16 -8.42
CA GLY A 632 -20.66 -20.23 -8.00
C GLY A 632 -20.72 -21.49 -8.87
N ASP A 633 -21.87 -21.77 -9.49
CA ASP A 633 -22.10 -22.99 -10.27
C ASP A 633 -21.64 -22.90 -11.75
N GLY A 634 -20.99 -21.82 -12.14
CA GLY A 634 -20.60 -21.54 -13.53
C GLY A 634 -19.09 -21.49 -13.79
N LEU A 635 -18.25 -22.02 -12.88
CA LEU A 635 -16.79 -21.96 -12.98
C LEU A 635 -16.15 -23.33 -12.75
#